data_AF-A0A443SL98-F1
#
_entry.id   AF-A0A443SL98-F1
#
_cell.length_a   1.000
_cell.length_b   1.000
_cell.length_c   1.000
_cell.angle_alpha   90.00
_cell.angle_beta   90.00
_cell.angle_gamma   90.00
#
_symmetry.space_group_name_H-M   'P 1'
#
loop_
_entity.id
_entity.type
_entity.pdbx_description
1 polymer ?
#
loop_
_entity_poly.entity_id
_entity_poly.type
_entity_poly.pdbx_seq_one_letter_code
_entity_poly.pdbx_strand_id
1 'polypeptide(L)'
;GGVSKYGRILELYNDVNSTQSFYQISCREGVKGRKCDYVHPLYRPSSRCVQRYTFTYALVREFGVPEPWRLDYIRIRSGCSCEIRQIKDRPWI
;
A
#
# COMPACT_ATOMS: atom_id res chain seq x y z
N GLY A 1 4.68 11.63 -6.51
CA GLY A 1 3.85 12.02 -5.35
C GLY A 1 3.70 10.87 -4.39
N GLY A 2 3.31 11.16 -3.14
CA GLY A 2 3.02 10.19 -2.10
C GLY A 2 1.55 10.26 -1.66
N VAL A 3 1.11 9.30 -0.85
CA VAL A 3 -0.21 9.34 -0.20
C VAL A 3 0.01 9.34 1.30
N SER A 4 -0.56 10.31 2.01
CA SER A 4 -0.46 10.40 3.47
C SER A 4 -1.20 9.26 4.19
N LYS A 5 -0.99 9.13 5.50
CA LYS A 5 -1.80 8.25 6.38
C LYS A 5 -3.31 8.49 6.29
N TYR A 6 -3.72 9.72 5.94
CA TYR A 6 -5.12 10.14 5.84
C TYR A 6 -5.65 10.14 4.40
N GLY A 7 -4.89 9.60 3.44
CA GLY A 7 -5.32 9.50 2.04
C GLY A 7 -5.12 10.77 1.20
N ARG A 8 -4.62 11.86 1.78
CA ARG A 8 -4.25 13.09 1.04
C ARG A 8 -3.10 12.83 0.07
N ILE A 9 -3.13 13.51 -1.08
CA ILE A 9 -2.10 13.46 -2.11
C ILE A 9 -0.99 14.44 -1.75
N LEU A 10 0.25 13.96 -1.72
CA LEU A 10 1.42 14.72 -1.34
C LEU A 10 2.41 14.84 -2.50
N GLU A 11 3.11 15.96 -2.58
CA GLU A 11 4.32 16.11 -3.37
C GLU A 11 5.51 15.59 -2.57
N LEU A 12 6.43 14.89 -3.25
CA LEU A 12 7.68 14.44 -2.66
C LEU A 12 8.76 15.46 -2.99
N TYR A 13 9.57 15.83 -2.00
CA TYR A 13 10.73 16.69 -2.23
C TYR A 13 11.62 16.10 -3.32
N ASN A 14 12.00 16.96 -4.26
CA ASN A 14 12.95 16.69 -5.33
C ASN A 14 13.66 18.02 -5.66
N ASP A 15 14.98 17.99 -5.72
CA ASP A 15 15.80 19.05 -6.29
C ASP A 15 16.90 18.45 -7.20
N VAL A 16 17.77 19.30 -7.73
CA VAL A 16 18.85 18.90 -8.65
C VAL A 16 19.85 17.91 -8.02
N ASN A 17 19.99 17.93 -6.69
CA ASN A 17 20.99 17.19 -5.94
C ASN A 17 20.40 16.07 -5.06
N SER A 18 19.07 16.04 -4.87
CA SER A 18 18.39 15.21 -3.89
C SER A 18 17.08 14.68 -4.47
N THR A 19 17.09 13.39 -4.78
CA THR A 19 15.89 12.64 -5.16
C THR A 19 15.60 11.59 -4.09
N GLN A 20 14.42 11.68 -3.48
CA GLN A 20 13.96 10.67 -2.53
C GLN A 20 13.47 9.42 -3.28
N SER A 21 14.08 8.27 -2.99
CA SER A 21 13.73 6.98 -3.56
C SER A 21 13.20 6.04 -2.47
N PHE A 22 12.18 5.25 -2.80
CA PHE A 22 11.53 4.33 -1.88
C PHE A 22 11.50 2.93 -2.46
N TYR A 23 12.00 1.96 -1.71
CA TYR A 23 11.88 0.56 -2.07
C TYR A 23 10.44 0.08 -1.85
N GLN A 24 9.86 -0.55 -2.87
CA GLN A 24 8.46 -1.00 -2.85
C GLN A 24 8.36 -2.44 -3.33
N ILE A 25 7.56 -3.24 -2.62
CA ILE A 25 7.27 -4.62 -2.98
C ILE A 25 5.79 -4.72 -3.37
N SER A 26 5.54 -4.99 -4.64
CA SER A 26 4.18 -5.18 -5.17
C SER A 26 3.83 -6.67 -5.23
N CYS A 27 2.53 -6.99 -5.15
CA CYS A 27 2.07 -8.28 -5.64
C CYS A 27 2.54 -8.46 -7.09
N ARG A 28 3.01 -9.68 -7.41
CA ARG A 28 3.31 -10.05 -8.80
C ARG A 28 2.10 -9.77 -9.68
N GLU A 29 2.36 -9.39 -10.93
CA GLU A 29 1.30 -9.12 -11.91
C GLU A 29 0.33 -10.29 -12.02
N GLY A 30 -0.97 -9.97 -12.06
CA GLY A 30 -2.05 -10.96 -12.07
C GLY A 30 -2.26 -11.71 -10.75
N VAL A 31 -1.44 -11.54 -9.71
CA VAL A 31 -1.61 -12.27 -8.42
C VAL A 31 -2.59 -11.58 -7.48
N LYS A 32 -2.64 -10.25 -7.46
CA LYS A 32 -3.53 -9.49 -6.56
C LYS A 32 -4.99 -9.93 -6.77
N GLY A 33 -5.65 -10.33 -5.68
CA GLY A 33 -7.05 -10.79 -5.68
C GLY A 33 -7.24 -12.26 -6.08
N ARG A 34 -6.21 -12.98 -6.54
CA ARG A 34 -6.32 -14.43 -6.78
C ARG A 34 -6.46 -15.20 -5.47
N LYS A 35 -7.03 -16.40 -5.56
CA LYS A 35 -6.98 -17.39 -4.47
C LYS A 35 -5.51 -17.74 -4.22
N CYS A 36 -5.15 -17.94 -2.97
CA CYS A 36 -3.79 -18.31 -2.62
C CYS A 36 -3.51 -19.76 -3.04
N ASP A 37 -2.27 -20.04 -3.42
CA ASP A 37 -1.92 -21.37 -3.94
C ASP A 37 -1.59 -22.40 -2.85
N TYR A 38 -1.00 -21.97 -1.74
CA TYR A 38 -0.44 -22.84 -0.69
C TYR A 38 -1.24 -22.78 0.63
N VAL A 39 -2.56 -22.68 0.51
CA VAL A 39 -3.51 -22.69 1.63
C VAL A 39 -4.27 -24.02 1.64
N HIS A 40 -4.64 -24.49 2.83
CA HIS A 40 -5.45 -25.72 2.98
C HIS A 40 -6.69 -25.68 2.05
N PRO A 41 -7.04 -26.78 1.35
CA PRO A 41 -8.12 -26.79 0.36
C PRO A 41 -9.44 -26.20 0.84
N LEU A 42 -9.78 -26.41 2.11
CA LEU A 42 -10.95 -25.85 2.77
C LEU A 42 -11.00 -24.31 2.75
N TYR A 43 -9.85 -23.64 2.89
CA TYR A 43 -9.76 -22.18 2.95
C TYR A 43 -9.38 -21.56 1.60
N ARG A 44 -9.01 -22.35 0.60
CA ARG A 44 -8.69 -21.85 -0.75
C ARG A 44 -9.81 -20.97 -1.34
N PRO A 45 -11.11 -21.32 -1.24
CA PRO A 45 -12.19 -20.50 -1.79
C PRO A 45 -12.31 -19.11 -1.13
N SER A 46 -12.04 -19.01 0.17
CA SER A 46 -12.12 -17.78 0.97
C SER A 46 -10.81 -16.98 1.04
N SER A 47 -9.72 -17.54 0.52
CA SER A 47 -8.40 -16.89 0.50
C SER A 47 -8.25 -15.87 -0.64
N ARG A 48 -7.55 -14.76 -0.39
CA ARG A 48 -7.20 -13.76 -1.40
C ARG A 48 -5.78 -13.24 -1.20
N CYS A 49 -5.03 -13.07 -2.28
CA CYS A 49 -3.75 -12.36 -2.27
C CYS A 49 -3.99 -10.85 -2.18
N VAL A 50 -3.51 -10.21 -1.11
CA VAL A 50 -3.75 -8.80 -0.79
C VAL A 50 -2.44 -8.04 -0.79
N GLN A 51 -2.43 -6.88 -1.46
CA GLN A 51 -1.31 -5.94 -1.44
C GLN A 51 -1.22 -5.32 -0.04
N ARG A 52 -0.07 -5.48 0.60
CA ARG A 52 0.24 -4.85 1.87
C ARG A 52 0.91 -3.51 1.65
N TYR A 53 0.69 -2.63 2.63
CA TYR A 53 1.23 -1.29 2.67
C TYR A 53 1.85 -1.06 4.05
N THR A 54 2.86 -0.20 4.09
CA THR A 54 3.40 0.37 5.32
C THR A 54 3.58 1.87 5.15
N PHE A 55 3.95 2.55 6.22
CA PHE A 55 4.24 3.97 6.22
C PHE A 55 5.72 4.21 6.47
N THR A 56 6.33 5.05 5.64
CA THR A 56 7.71 5.51 5.81
C THR A 56 7.74 7.03 5.81
N TYR A 57 8.73 7.61 6.48
CA TYR A 57 8.96 9.04 6.43
C TYR A 57 9.44 9.49 5.06
N ALA A 58 9.02 10.69 4.67
CA ALA A 58 9.49 11.42 3.50
C ALA A 58 9.36 12.92 3.73
N LEU A 59 10.22 13.71 3.09
CA LEU A 59 10.04 15.15 2.94
C LEU A 59 8.95 15.41 1.90
N VAL A 60 7.89 16.08 2.32
CA VAL A 60 6.67 16.27 1.54
C VAL A 60 6.09 17.67 1.71
N ARG A 61 5.16 18.03 0.82
CA ARG A 61 4.21 19.13 1.00
C ARG A 61 2.86 18.74 0.38
N GLU A 62 1.80 19.48 0.71
CA GLU A 62 0.50 19.25 0.08
C GLU A 62 0.57 19.56 -1.43
N PHE A 63 -0.10 18.75 -2.24
CA PHE A 63 -0.06 18.90 -3.70
C PHE A 63 -0.66 20.24 -4.14
N GLY A 64 0.07 21.00 -4.96
CA GLY A 64 -0.36 22.30 -5.46
C GLY A 64 -0.37 23.43 -4.41
N VAL A 65 0.13 23.19 -3.20
CA VAL A 65 0.24 24.20 -2.15
C VAL A 65 1.70 24.63 -1.98
N PRO A 66 2.04 25.93 -2.05
CA PRO A 66 3.40 26.43 -1.85
C PRO A 66 3.78 26.46 -0.36
N GLU A 67 3.47 25.40 0.37
CA GLU A 67 3.87 25.23 1.77
C GLU A 67 5.34 24.81 1.87
N PRO A 68 6.01 25.14 2.99
CA PRO A 68 7.32 24.61 3.30
C PRO A 68 7.31 23.07 3.32
N TRP A 69 8.45 22.49 2.92
CA TRP A 69 8.66 21.05 3.04
C TRP A 69 8.63 20.63 4.51
N ARG A 70 7.92 19.55 4.79
CA ARG A 70 7.78 18.97 6.12
C ARG A 70 7.99 17.47 6.07
N LEU A 71 8.46 16.92 7.17
CA LEU A 71 8.55 15.47 7.33
C LEU A 71 7.16 14.91 7.63
N ASP A 72 6.71 13.92 6.86
CA ASP A 72 5.46 13.19 7.13
C ASP A 72 5.58 11.74 6.65
N TYR A 73 4.59 10.94 7.01
CA TYR A 73 4.43 9.59 6.53
C TYR A 73 3.81 9.54 5.13
N ILE A 74 4.44 8.76 4.25
CA ILE A 74 3.86 8.32 2.99
C ILE A 74 3.58 6.82 3.04
N ARG A 75 2.49 6.43 2.38
CA ARG A 75 2.11 5.03 2.19
C ARG A 75 2.94 4.41 1.06
N ILE A 76 3.65 3.33 1.36
CA ILE A 76 4.43 2.55 0.39
C ILE A 76 3.93 1.10 0.32
N ARG A 77 4.13 0.45 -0.83
CA ARG A 77 3.83 -0.98 -1.00
C ARG A 77 4.89 -1.82 -0.29
N SER A 78 4.47 -2.60 0.70
CA SER A 78 5.40 -3.38 1.55
C SER A 78 5.45 -4.87 1.23
N GLY A 79 4.50 -5.39 0.46
CA GLY A 79 4.51 -6.80 0.06
C GLY A 79 3.17 -7.32 -0.41
N CYS A 80 3.08 -8.63 -0.56
CA CYS A 80 1.86 -9.34 -0.91
C CYS A 80 1.66 -10.49 0.06
N SER A 81 0.47 -10.62 0.65
CA SER A 81 0.16 -11.68 1.62
C SER A 81 -1.12 -12.42 1.27
N CYS A 82 -1.25 -13.66 1.72
CA CYS A 82 -2.52 -14.36 1.71
C CYS A 82 -3.39 -13.94 2.91
N GLU A 83 -4.63 -13.54 2.67
CA GLU A 83 -5.65 -13.31 3.70
C GLU A 83 -6.82 -14.27 3.50
N ILE A 84 -7.28 -14.92 4.57
CA ILE A 84 -8.46 -15.79 4.57
C ILE A 84 -9.63 -14.99 5.14
N ARG A 85 -10.66 -14.74 4.33
CA ARG A 85 -11.87 -14.04 4.80
C ARG A 85 -12.87 -15.06 5.36
N GLN A 86 -13.22 -14.96 6.64
CA GLN A 86 -14.23 -15.87 7.19
C GLN A 86 -15.64 -15.51 6.67
N ILE A 87 -16.51 -16.51 6.56
CA ILE A 87 -17.87 -16.34 6.01
C ILE A 87 -18.77 -15.51 6.95
N LYS A 88 -18.43 -15.42 8.24
CA LYS A 88 -19.17 -14.64 9.24
C LYS A 88 -19.16 -13.12 9.00
N ASP A 89 -18.28 -12.61 8.14
CA ASP A 89 -18.21 -11.19 7.75
C ASP A 89 -19.07 -10.86 6.50
N ARG A 90 -20.05 -11.70 6.16
CA ARG A 90 -21.06 -11.39 5.12
C ARG A 90 -22.36 -10.94 5.81
N PRO A 91 -22.67 -9.63 5.87
CA PRO A 91 -23.90 -9.14 6.49
C PRO A 91 -25.19 -9.44 5.69
N TRP A 92 -25.13 -10.28 4.64
CA TRP A 92 -26.25 -10.52 3.72
C TRP A 92 -26.38 -12.00 3.29
N ILE A 93 -25.91 -12.94 4.11
CA ILE A 93 -26.36 -14.35 4.10
C ILE A 93 -26.88 -14.65 5.51
#